data_AF-A0A965SRR0-F1
#
_entry.id   AF-A0A965SRR0-F1
#
_cell.length_a   1.000
_cell.length_b   1.000
_cell.length_c   1.000
_cell.angle_alpha   90.00
_cell.angle_beta   90.00
_cell.angle_gamma   90.00
#
_symmetry.space_group_name_H-M   'P 1'
#
loop_
_entity.id
_entity.type
_entity.pdbx_description
1 polymer ?
#
loop_
_entity_poly.entity_id
_entity_poly.type
_entity_poly.pdbx_seq_one_letter_code
_entity_poly.pdbx_strand_id
1 'polypeptide(L)'
;MNALKVLLRLAKIREDQAMAQARRVGTQANETLKFQQQVIEYAKEYEKQILTGGQTGIKVAFIQDADAFREKLLASSSAMDKQIADLRITSKITLEEAMRAKMKSQGLAKLVAKAELVEQQKRDKAEENQFEDILAARTRIHSGTKDA
;
A
#
# COMPACT_ATOMS: atom_id res chain seq x y z
N MET A 1 -6.43 -27.87 -7.27
CA MET A 1 -6.35 -26.39 -7.20
C MET A 1 -5.42 -25.91 -8.31
N ASN A 2 -5.84 -24.98 -9.17
CA ASN A 2 -5.03 -24.47 -10.27
C ASN A 2 -3.84 -23.63 -9.73
N ALA A 3 -2.60 -23.97 -10.09
CA ALA A 3 -1.38 -23.32 -9.59
C ALA A 3 -1.40 -21.79 -9.77
N LEU A 4 -2.03 -21.32 -10.84
CA LEU A 4 -2.20 -19.89 -11.15
C LEU A 4 -3.04 -19.15 -10.11
N LYS A 5 -4.06 -19.82 -9.54
CA LYS A 5 -4.90 -19.26 -8.46
C LYS A 5 -4.13 -19.16 -7.14
N VAL A 6 -3.24 -20.13 -6.86
CA VAL A 6 -2.37 -20.10 -5.68
C VAL A 6 -1.36 -18.95 -5.78
N LEU A 7 -0.74 -18.76 -6.95
CA LEU A 7 0.15 -17.64 -7.21
C LEU A 7 -0.55 -16.29 -7.08
N LEU A 8 -1.78 -16.17 -7.59
CA LEU A 8 -2.59 -14.96 -7.42
C LEU A 8 -2.87 -14.68 -5.94
N ARG A 9 -3.23 -15.69 -5.16
CA ARG A 9 -3.48 -15.53 -3.72
C ARG A 9 -2.24 -15.05 -2.99
N LEU A 10 -1.08 -15.65 -3.28
CA LEU A 10 0.20 -15.22 -2.70
C LEU A 10 0.55 -13.78 -3.11
N ALA A 11 0.31 -13.42 -4.37
CA ALA A 11 0.58 -12.06 -4.86
C ALA A 11 -0.30 -11.01 -4.18
N LYS A 12 -1.59 -11.30 -3.94
CA LYS A 12 -2.49 -10.42 -3.18
C LYS A 12 -2.02 -10.23 -1.74
N ILE A 13 -1.63 -11.31 -1.06
CA ILE A 13 -1.09 -11.23 0.30
C ILE A 13 0.16 -10.32 0.34
N ARG A 14 1.07 -10.49 -0.64
CA ARG A 14 2.27 -9.64 -0.74
C ARG A 14 1.95 -8.19 -1.06
N GLU A 15 0.96 -7.93 -1.92
CA GLU A 15 0.45 -6.57 -2.17
C GLU A 15 -0.07 -5.95 -0.88
N ASP A 16 -0.93 -6.65 -0.14
CA ASP A 16 -1.53 -6.14 1.10
C ASP A 16 -0.45 -5.84 2.15
N GLN A 17 0.54 -6.73 2.29
CA GLN A 17 1.69 -6.53 3.18
C GLN A 17 2.52 -5.30 2.79
N ALA A 18 2.87 -5.18 1.50
CA ALA A 18 3.67 -4.06 1.01
C ALA A 18 2.91 -2.72 1.14
N MET A 19 1.61 -2.72 0.84
CA MET A 19 0.75 -1.54 1.01
C MET A 19 0.59 -1.14 2.47
N ALA A 20 0.43 -2.11 3.37
CA ALA A 20 0.38 -1.84 4.81
C ALA A 20 1.71 -1.26 5.32
N GLN A 21 2.84 -1.79 4.86
CA GLN A 21 4.17 -1.27 5.19
C GLN A 21 4.36 0.16 4.66
N ALA A 22 4.03 0.42 3.40
CA ALA A 22 4.12 1.76 2.81
C ALA A 22 3.27 2.78 3.58
N ARG A 23 2.05 2.39 3.98
CA ARG A 23 1.19 3.25 4.83
C ARG A 23 1.82 3.54 6.18
N ARG A 24 2.35 2.52 6.87
CA ARG A 24 3.00 2.70 8.19
C ARG A 24 4.18 3.67 8.10
N VAL A 25 5.06 3.48 7.13
CA VAL A 25 6.23 4.36 6.93
C VAL A 25 5.79 5.78 6.56
N GLY A 26 4.79 5.91 5.68
CA GLY A 26 4.21 7.22 5.33
C GLY A 26 3.59 7.94 6.53
N THR A 27 2.85 7.21 7.38
CA THR A 27 2.29 7.76 8.62
C THR A 27 3.39 8.19 9.59
N GLN A 28 4.40 7.35 9.81
CA GLN A 28 5.53 7.67 10.69
C GLN A 28 6.29 8.91 10.21
N ALA A 29 6.51 9.06 8.90
CA ALA A 29 7.14 10.26 8.34
C ALA A 29 6.31 11.52 8.62
N ASN A 30 4.99 11.42 8.50
CA ASN A 30 4.07 12.54 8.72
C ASN A 30 3.95 12.90 10.22
N GLU A 31 3.90 11.89 11.11
CA GLU A 31 3.92 12.08 12.56
C GLU A 31 5.21 12.75 13.03
N THR A 32 6.36 12.31 12.51
CA THR A 32 7.67 12.90 12.85
C THR A 32 7.73 14.36 12.40
N LEU A 33 7.18 14.68 11.23
CA LEU A 33 7.11 16.06 10.74
C LEU A 33 6.19 16.94 11.60
N LYS A 34 5.02 16.43 11.98
CA LYS A 34 4.13 17.13 12.91
C LYS A 34 4.80 17.38 14.26
N PHE A 35 5.49 16.38 14.79
CA PHE A 35 6.21 16.50 16.05
C PHE A 35 7.32 17.53 15.98
N GLN A 36 8.12 17.53 14.91
CA GLN A 36 9.14 18.56 14.68
C GLN A 36 8.51 19.96 14.66
N GLN A 37 7.38 20.12 13.98
CA GLN A 37 6.69 21.40 13.91
C GLN A 37 6.20 21.88 15.28
N GLN A 38 5.69 20.96 16.11
CA GLN A 38 5.34 21.26 17.52
C GLN A 38 6.58 21.69 18.34
N VAL A 39 7.73 21.03 18.16
CA VAL A 39 8.98 21.41 18.83
C VAL A 39 9.41 22.83 18.44
N ILE A 40 9.29 23.19 17.15
CA ILE A 40 9.60 24.54 16.65
C ILE A 40 8.62 25.56 17.22
N GLU A 41 7.32 25.25 17.24
CA GLU A 41 6.29 26.12 17.83
C GLU A 41 6.56 26.37 19.32
N TYR A 42 6.90 25.31 20.06
CA TYR A 42 7.24 25.42 21.48
C TYR A 42 8.50 26.26 21.70
N ALA A 43 9.52 26.12 20.85
CA ALA A 43 10.72 26.97 20.90
C ALA A 43 10.39 28.46 20.65
N LYS A 44 9.44 28.76 19.74
CA LYS A 44 8.96 30.13 19.50
C LYS A 44 8.17 30.69 20.69
N GLU A 45 7.43 29.86 21.40
CA GLU A 45 6.76 30.29 22.63
C GLU A 45 7.77 30.72 23.71
N TYR A 46 8.87 29.97 23.87
CA TYR A 46 9.96 30.38 24.75
C TYR A 46 10.63 31.68 24.31
N GLU A 47 10.87 31.86 23.01
CA GLU A 47 11.38 33.12 22.47
C GLU A 47 10.49 34.30 22.86
N LYS A 48 9.17 34.15 22.72
CA LYS A 48 8.20 35.17 23.13
C LYS A 48 8.22 35.44 24.64
N GLN A 49 8.35 34.41 25.46
CA GLN A 49 8.47 34.54 26.92
C GLN A 49 9.77 35.25 27.34
N ILE A 50 10.88 34.96 26.66
CA ILE A 50 12.17 35.63 26.88
C ILE A 50 12.06 37.12 26.54
N LEU A 51 11.49 37.46 25.37
CA LEU A 51 11.34 38.85 24.93
C LEU A 51 10.44 39.66 25.87
N THR A 52 9.32 39.08 26.31
CA THR A 52 8.41 39.73 27.26
C THR A 52 8.98 39.80 28.67
N GLY A 53 9.73 38.79 29.12
CA GLY A 53 10.42 38.77 30.40
C GLY A 53 11.54 39.80 30.50
N GLY A 54 12.27 40.02 29.41
CA GLY A 54 13.28 41.08 29.30
C GLY A 54 12.69 42.49 29.42
N GLN A 55 11.46 42.70 28.97
CA GLN A 55 10.74 43.98 29.08
C GLN A 55 10.12 44.22 30.45
N THR A 56 9.77 43.15 31.17
CA THR A 56 9.04 43.21 32.46
C THR A 56 9.95 43.09 33.69
N GLY A 57 11.26 42.98 33.50
CA GLY A 57 12.24 42.94 34.60
C GLY A 57 12.37 41.57 35.29
N ILE A 58 12.04 40.48 34.60
CA ILE A 58 12.20 39.12 35.12
C ILE A 58 13.70 38.81 35.36
N LYS A 59 14.00 37.96 36.34
CA LYS A 59 15.36 37.54 36.69
C LYS A 59 16.14 37.05 35.46
N VAL A 60 17.33 37.61 35.24
CA VAL A 60 18.25 37.25 34.15
C VAL A 60 18.54 35.74 34.08
N ALA A 61 18.65 35.07 35.24
CA ALA A 61 18.85 33.63 35.30
C ALA A 61 17.73 32.82 34.62
N PHE A 62 16.47 33.24 34.77
CA PHE A 62 15.34 32.59 34.09
C PHE A 62 15.41 32.77 32.58
N ILE A 63 15.84 33.94 32.11
CA ILE A 63 16.02 34.22 30.68
C ILE A 63 17.12 33.33 30.09
N GLN A 64 18.24 33.16 30.80
CA GLN A 64 19.35 32.30 30.38
C GLN A 64 18.95 30.83 30.31
N ASP A 65 18.23 30.33 31.32
CA ASP A 65 17.75 28.95 31.34
C ASP A 65 16.73 28.69 30.22
N ALA A 66 15.81 29.64 30.00
CA ALA A 66 14.83 29.57 28.93
C ALA A 66 15.48 29.58 27.54
N ASP A 67 16.51 30.40 27.34
CA ASP A 67 17.23 30.46 26.05
C ASP A 67 18.06 29.20 25.80
N ALA A 68 18.75 28.68 26.83
CA ALA A 68 19.46 27.42 26.72
C ALA A 68 18.53 26.23 26.42
N PHE A 69 17.32 26.23 26.97
CA PHE A 69 16.29 25.23 26.65
C PHE A 69 15.79 25.39 25.21
N ARG A 70 15.52 26.63 24.78
CA ARG A 70 15.12 26.95 23.39
C ARG A 70 16.17 26.47 22.39
N GLU A 71 17.45 26.70 22.63
CA GLU A 71 18.53 26.23 21.77
C GLU A 71 18.56 24.71 21.66
N LYS A 72 18.34 23.98 22.77
CA LYS A 72 18.24 22.52 22.75
C LYS A 72 17.05 22.02 21.94
N LEU A 73 15.90 22.70 22.01
CA LEU A 73 14.73 22.37 21.18
C LEU A 73 15.03 22.56 19.69
N LEU A 74 15.68 23.67 19.33
CA LEU A 74 16.07 23.94 17.94
C LEU A 74 17.10 22.93 17.42
N ALA A 75 18.10 22.57 18.24
CA ALA A 75 19.06 21.53 17.90
C ALA A 75 18.39 20.16 17.72
N SER A 76 17.42 19.82 18.58
CA SER A 76 16.62 18.59 18.46
C SER A 76 15.79 18.59 17.18
N SER A 77 15.14 19.71 16.85
CA SER A 77 14.41 19.89 15.60
C SER A 77 15.32 19.71 14.37
N SER A 78 16.52 20.28 14.39
CA SER A 78 17.49 20.13 13.29
C SER A 78 17.96 18.68 13.12
N ALA A 79 18.13 17.94 14.22
CA ALA A 79 18.43 16.51 14.16
C ALA A 79 17.28 15.70 13.53
N MET A 80 16.03 16.12 13.73
CA MET A 80 14.85 15.50 13.12
C MET A 80 14.78 15.74 11.60
N ASP A 81 15.35 16.82 11.05
CA ASP A 81 15.32 17.08 9.60
C ASP A 81 15.91 15.93 8.81
N LYS A 82 17.05 15.39 9.27
CA LYS A 82 17.70 14.24 8.64
C LYS A 82 16.81 13.00 8.71
N GLN A 83 16.21 12.74 9.88
CA GLN A 83 15.30 11.61 10.06
C GLN A 83 14.05 11.73 9.16
N ILE A 84 13.49 12.93 9.01
CA ILE A 84 12.35 13.19 8.13
C ILE A 84 12.75 13.00 6.66
N ALA A 85 13.92 13.47 6.25
CA ALA A 85 14.45 13.26 4.92
C ALA A 85 14.60 11.76 4.60
N ASP A 86 15.22 11.01 5.52
CA ASP A 86 15.39 9.56 5.39
C ASP A 86 14.04 8.84 5.34
N LEU A 87 13.11 9.15 6.24
CA LEU A 87 11.75 8.59 6.26
C LEU A 87 10.97 8.90 4.98
N ARG A 88 11.13 10.09 4.40
CA ARG A 88 10.51 10.45 3.11
C ARG A 88 11.08 9.63 1.96
N ILE A 89 12.39 9.41 1.93
CA ILE A 89 13.04 8.57 0.92
C ILE A 89 12.56 7.12 1.07
N THR A 90 12.58 6.58 2.29
CA THR A 90 12.08 5.23 2.58
C THR A 90 10.59 5.10 2.24
N SER A 91 9.78 6.13 2.53
CA SER A 91 8.36 6.15 2.15
C SER A 91 8.16 6.05 0.65
N LYS A 92 8.96 6.78 -0.16
CA LYS A 92 8.89 6.69 -1.63
C LYS A 92 9.28 5.30 -2.13
N ILE A 93 10.39 4.76 -1.64
CA ILE A 93 10.89 3.43 -2.04
C ILE A 93 9.86 2.34 -1.70
N THR A 94 9.36 2.33 -0.47
CA THR A 94 8.37 1.35 -0.01
C THR A 94 7.03 1.49 -0.76
N LEU A 95 6.63 2.71 -1.13
CA LEU A 95 5.46 2.93 -1.97
C LEU A 95 5.65 2.38 -3.39
N GLU A 96 6.81 2.62 -4.00
CA GLU A 96 7.14 2.07 -5.32
C GLU A 96 7.14 0.53 -5.31
N GLU A 97 7.70 -0.09 -4.28
CA GLU A 97 7.65 -1.54 -4.09
C GLU A 97 6.22 -2.06 -3.96
N ALA A 98 5.38 -1.37 -3.17
CA ALA A 98 3.98 -1.72 -3.03
C ALA A 98 3.21 -1.58 -4.37
N MET A 99 3.51 -0.55 -5.16
CA MET A 99 2.96 -0.39 -6.50
C MET A 99 3.38 -1.52 -7.45
N ARG A 100 4.65 -1.94 -7.41
CA ARG A 100 5.12 -3.09 -8.19
C ARG A 100 4.41 -4.38 -7.79
N ALA A 101 4.21 -4.61 -6.48
CA ALA A 101 3.47 -5.77 -5.98
C ALA A 101 2.01 -5.76 -6.48
N LYS A 102 1.35 -4.59 -6.44
CA LYS A 102 0.00 -4.40 -7.00
C LYS A 102 -0.07 -4.65 -8.50
N MET A 103 0.88 -4.15 -9.29
CA MET A 103 0.91 -4.43 -10.74
C MET A 103 1.05 -5.92 -11.01
N LYS A 104 1.88 -6.62 -10.22
CA LYS A 104 2.07 -8.07 -10.33
C LYS A 104 0.79 -8.85 -9.98
N SER A 105 0.09 -8.46 -8.91
CA SER A 105 -1.17 -9.11 -8.52
C SER A 105 -2.26 -8.91 -9.58
N GLN A 106 -2.36 -7.70 -10.16
CA GLN A 106 -3.29 -7.39 -11.23
C GLN A 106 -2.98 -8.15 -12.52
N GLY A 107 -1.70 -8.27 -12.88
CA GLY A 107 -1.27 -9.09 -14.00
C GLY A 107 -1.67 -10.56 -13.83
N LEU A 108 -1.42 -11.13 -12.64
CA LEU A 108 -1.84 -12.49 -12.31
C LEU A 108 -3.36 -12.66 -12.30
N ALA A 109 -4.11 -11.66 -11.84
CA ALA A 109 -5.57 -11.70 -11.83
C ALA A 109 -6.13 -11.80 -13.26
N LYS A 110 -5.58 -11.02 -14.20
CA LYS A 110 -5.95 -11.10 -15.62
C LYS A 110 -5.63 -12.47 -16.23
N LEU A 111 -4.48 -13.05 -15.88
CA LEU A 111 -4.12 -14.39 -16.35
C LEU A 111 -5.04 -15.48 -15.82
N VAL A 112 -5.44 -15.40 -14.54
CA VAL A 112 -6.42 -16.33 -13.96
C VAL A 112 -7.77 -16.20 -14.68
N ALA A 113 -8.27 -14.98 -14.87
CA ALA A 113 -9.54 -14.75 -15.57
C ALA A 113 -9.51 -15.29 -17.01
N LYS A 114 -8.40 -15.09 -17.73
CA LYS A 114 -8.22 -15.66 -19.07
C LYS A 114 -8.21 -17.19 -19.05
N ALA A 115 -7.52 -17.80 -18.08
CA ALA A 115 -7.47 -19.25 -17.94
C ALA A 115 -8.86 -19.83 -17.63
N GLU A 116 -9.65 -19.15 -16.79
CA GLU A 116 -11.03 -19.55 -16.47
C GLU A 116 -11.93 -19.46 -17.70
N LEU A 117 -11.82 -18.39 -18.49
CA LEU A 117 -12.56 -18.23 -19.74
C LEU A 117 -12.25 -19.37 -20.73
N VAL A 118 -10.98 -19.72 -20.91
CA VAL A 118 -10.57 -20.80 -21.82
C VAL A 118 -11.12 -22.15 -21.34
N GLU A 119 -11.06 -22.42 -20.03
CA GLU A 119 -11.62 -23.66 -19.48
C GLU A 119 -13.15 -23.71 -19.61
N GLN A 120 -13.83 -22.57 -19.51
CA GLN A 120 -15.26 -22.49 -19.75
C GLN A 120 -15.61 -22.78 -21.21
N GLN A 121 -14.93 -22.13 -22.16
CA GLN A 121 -15.12 -22.38 -23.60
C GLN A 121 -14.87 -23.85 -23.98
N LYS A 122 -13.89 -24.51 -23.36
CA LYS A 122 -13.65 -25.95 -23.57
C LYS A 122 -14.79 -26.82 -23.06
N ARG A 123 -15.39 -26.46 -21.91
CA ARG A 123 -16.56 -27.16 -21.36
C ARG A 123 -17.77 -26.98 -22.26
N ASP A 124 -18.06 -25.75 -22.67
CA ASP A 124 -19.18 -25.43 -23.55
C ASP A 124 -19.06 -26.21 -24.88
N LYS A 125 -17.86 -26.26 -25.47
CA LYS A 125 -17.59 -27.03 -26.69
C LYS A 125 -17.70 -28.55 -26.47
N ALA A 126 -17.30 -29.06 -25.31
CA ALA A 126 -17.43 -30.47 -24.98
C ALA A 126 -18.90 -30.87 -24.80
N GLU A 127 -19.71 -30.00 -24.19
CA GLU A 127 -21.15 -30.17 -24.06
C GLU A 127 -21.85 -30.14 -25.43
N GLU A 128 -21.50 -29.18 -26.29
CA GLU A 128 -22.00 -29.10 -27.68
C GLU A 128 -21.72 -30.38 -28.46
N ASN A 129 -20.47 -30.86 -28.44
CA ASN A 129 -20.10 -32.12 -29.10
C ASN A 129 -20.90 -33.32 -28.54
N GLN A 130 -21.13 -33.38 -27.23
CA GLN A 130 -21.94 -34.43 -26.63
C GLN A 130 -23.40 -34.38 -27.09
N PHE A 131 -23.98 -33.19 -27.23
CA PHE A 131 -25.32 -33.03 -27.77
C PHE A 131 -25.40 -33.47 -29.24
N GLU A 132 -24.42 -33.08 -30.07
CA GLU A 132 -24.35 -33.51 -31.46
C GLU A 132 -24.25 -35.04 -31.59
N ASP A 133 -23.40 -35.68 -30.79
CA ASP A 133 -23.24 -37.14 -30.77
C ASP A 133 -24.56 -37.84 -30.39
N ILE A 134 -25.27 -37.33 -29.38
CA ILE A 134 -26.58 -37.87 -28.96
C ILE A 134 -27.62 -37.71 -30.07
N LEU A 135 -27.67 -36.55 -30.73
CA LEU A 135 -28.59 -36.29 -31.84
C LEU A 135 -28.29 -37.19 -33.05
N ALA A 136 -27.01 -37.33 -33.41
CA ALA A 136 -26.57 -38.22 -34.48
C ALA A 136 -26.93 -39.68 -34.18
N ALA A 137 -26.71 -40.14 -32.94
CA ALA A 137 -27.08 -41.49 -32.50
C ALA A 137 -28.59 -41.74 -32.63
N ARG A 138 -29.42 -40.79 -32.18
CA ARG A 138 -30.89 -40.88 -32.32
C ARG A 138 -31.34 -40.92 -33.78
N THR A 139 -30.71 -40.11 -34.63
CA THR A 139 -31.04 -40.02 -36.05
C THR A 139 -30.72 -41.33 -36.78
N ARG A 140 -29.57 -41.97 -36.47
CA ARG A 140 -29.19 -43.28 -37.02
C ARG A 140 -30.13 -44.42 -36.61
N ILE A 141 -30.62 -44.41 -35.36
CA ILE A 141 -31.61 -45.39 -34.89
C ILE A 141 -32.92 -45.27 -35.69
N HIS A 142 -33.35 -44.03 -35.98
CA HIS A 142 -34.59 -43.78 -36.71
C HIS A 142 -34.49 -44.02 -38.23
N SER A 143 -33.31 -43.91 -38.82
CA SER A 143 -33.09 -44.25 -40.23
C SER A 143 -32.95 -45.75 -40.47
N GLY A 144 -32.52 -46.53 -39.47
CA GLY A 144 -32.35 -47.98 -39.58
C GLY A 144 -33.65 -48.79 -39.53
N THR A 145 -34.78 -48.17 -39.16
CA THR A 145 -36.10 -48.84 -39.10
C THR A 145 -36.95 -48.66 -40.35
N LYS A 146 -36.38 -48.14 -41.45
CA LYS A 146 -37.12 -47.91 -42.71
C LYS A 146 -36.90 -48.95 -43.81
N ASP A 147 -35.93 -49.86 -43.66
CA ASP A 147 -35.61 -50.91 -44.64
C ASP A 147 -35.61 -52.33 -44.01
N ALA A 148 -36.57 -52.63 -43.14
CA ALA A 148 -36.82 -53.98 -42.62
C ALA A 148 -38.26 -54.42 -42.92
#